data_AF-A0A2V9RFB8-F1
#
_entry.id   AF-A0A2V9RFB8-F1
#
_cell.length_a   1.000
_cell.length_b   1.000
_cell.length_c   1.000
_cell.angle_alpha   90.00
_cell.angle_beta   90.00
_cell.angle_gamma   90.00
#
_symmetry.space_group_name_H-M   'P 1'
#
loop_
_entity.id
_entity.type
_entity.pdbx_description
1 polymer ?
#
loop_
_entity_poly.entity_id
_entity_poly.type
_entity_poly.pdbx_seq_one_letter_code
_entity_poly.pdbx_strand_id
1 'polypeptide(L)'
;EIVTREELQQSLWPEGTHVNFDGSLNAALKKLRAAIQDDAENPHFIETVPRQGYRFLAPVHSVNGSRNSISQSTNVSPGSSEDSFEVRMRLNPEFSPERAAKLYRERKMAERAARWIDFTLLSCAIVFGSWLLFFIVYPVPRPSVQRMTRITNAGGIDEWGGIVSDGTRIFFLEHDGGHWNLMQTSVEGGNAEKMPAPFENTRLFALSPDHSQFLIGQFTRRDDEMPLWLWPVQGGEPRRMGEAVGRDPAWSPDGSQIIYVRGRSLYTIHPDGTQLRELAYSPGLPHFPAWSPDG
;
A
#
# COMPACT_ATOMS: atom_id res chain seq x y z
N GLU A 1 -33.70 20.70 23.46
CA GLU A 1 -32.76 19.96 24.33
C GLU A 1 -31.68 19.32 23.45
N ILE A 2 -30.43 19.22 23.91
CA ILE A 2 -29.37 18.51 23.15
C ILE A 2 -29.40 17.07 23.64
N VAL A 3 -29.47 16.11 22.71
CA VAL A 3 -29.33 14.69 23.02
C VAL A 3 -27.92 14.27 22.63
N THR A 4 -27.21 13.67 23.57
CA THR A 4 -25.84 13.21 23.38
C THR A 4 -25.78 11.95 22.51
N ARG A 5 -24.59 11.65 21.97
CA ARG A 5 -24.41 10.44 21.16
C ARG A 5 -24.55 9.20 22.03
N GLU A 6 -24.03 9.26 23.25
CA GLU A 6 -24.07 8.20 24.24
C GLU A 6 -25.51 7.87 24.66
N GLU A 7 -26.37 8.88 24.84
CA GLU A 7 -27.81 8.69 25.10
C GLU A 7 -28.54 8.05 23.91
N LEU A 8 -28.22 8.49 22.67
CA LEU A 8 -28.77 7.87 21.46
C LEU A 8 -28.29 6.43 21.28
N GLN A 9 -27.05 6.13 21.68
CA GLN A 9 -26.51 4.78 21.67
C GLN A 9 -27.31 3.85 22.57
N GLN A 10 -27.45 4.23 23.84
CA GLN A 10 -28.16 3.42 24.83
C GLN A 10 -29.64 3.26 24.47
N SER A 11 -30.27 4.27 23.87
CA SER A 11 -31.68 4.19 23.47
C SER A 11 -31.92 3.35 22.21
N LEU A 12 -31.00 3.32 21.24
CA LEU A 12 -31.19 2.63 19.96
C LEU A 12 -30.60 1.21 19.95
N TRP A 13 -29.54 0.98 20.74
CA TRP A 13 -28.84 -0.29 20.82
C TRP A 13 -28.57 -0.67 22.28
N PRO A 14 -29.49 -1.42 22.91
CA PRO A 14 -29.28 -1.95 24.26
C PRO A 14 -28.05 -2.87 24.33
N GLU A 15 -27.53 -3.07 25.55
CA GLU A 15 -26.30 -3.83 25.82
C GLU A 15 -26.27 -5.19 25.10
N GLY A 16 -25.15 -5.48 24.42
CA GLY A 16 -24.93 -6.71 23.65
C GLY A 16 -25.01 -6.56 22.12
N THR A 17 -25.35 -5.38 21.60
CA THR A 17 -25.38 -5.13 20.15
C THR A 17 -24.04 -4.64 19.62
N HIS A 18 -23.31 -5.47 18.88
CA HIS A 18 -22.05 -5.10 18.23
C HIS A 18 -22.30 -4.52 16.83
N VAL A 19 -22.37 -3.19 16.73
CA VAL A 19 -22.40 -2.45 15.46
C VAL A 19 -21.35 -1.34 15.48
N ASN A 20 -20.88 -0.92 14.30
CA ASN A 20 -20.07 0.30 14.18
C ASN A 20 -20.95 1.51 14.50
N PHE A 21 -20.97 1.88 15.78
CA PHE A 21 -21.87 2.89 16.33
C PHE A 21 -21.81 4.22 15.56
N ASP A 22 -20.62 4.77 15.34
CA ASP A 22 -20.45 6.05 14.64
C ASP A 22 -20.93 5.97 13.18
N GLY A 23 -20.60 4.87 12.49
CA GLY A 23 -21.05 4.64 11.12
C GLY A 23 -22.57 4.50 11.01
N SER A 24 -23.16 3.70 11.91
CA SER A 24 -24.59 3.40 11.94
C SER A 24 -25.43 4.62 12.34
N LEU A 25 -24.98 5.41 13.33
CA LEU A 25 -25.68 6.62 13.76
C LEU A 25 -25.66 7.68 12.66
N ASN A 26 -24.51 7.91 12.01
CA ASN A 26 -24.40 8.85 10.90
C ASN A 26 -25.27 8.42 9.70
N ALA A 27 -25.30 7.12 9.39
CA ALA A 27 -26.16 6.58 8.35
C ALA A 27 -27.66 6.75 8.67
N ALA A 28 -28.06 6.51 9.93
CA ALA A 28 -29.43 6.70 10.38
C ALA A 28 -29.86 8.17 10.29
N LEU A 29 -29.02 9.11 10.73
CA LEU A 29 -29.28 10.54 10.63
C LEU A 29 -29.33 11.03 9.19
N LYS A 30 -28.47 10.51 8.31
CA LYS A 30 -28.53 10.83 6.88
C LYS A 30 -29.87 10.40 6.27
N LYS A 31 -30.37 9.22 6.64
CA LYS A 31 -31.69 8.73 6.20
C LYS A 31 -32.84 9.54 6.81
N LEU A 32 -32.75 9.89 8.09
CA LEU A 32 -33.75 10.69 8.78
C LEU A 32 -33.88 12.07 8.14
N ARG A 33 -32.75 12.75 7.92
CA ARG A 33 -32.69 14.03 7.20
C ARG A 33 -33.29 13.95 5.81
N ALA A 34 -32.98 12.91 5.04
CA ALA A 34 -33.58 12.69 3.73
C ALA A 34 -35.12 12.51 3.81
N ALA A 35 -35.62 11.81 4.84
CA ALA A 35 -37.05 11.58 5.02
C ALA A 35 -37.83 12.85 5.39
N ILE A 36 -37.22 13.74 6.17
CA ILE A 36 -37.83 15.03 6.57
C ILE A 36 -37.39 16.20 5.68
N GLN A 37 -36.70 15.92 4.57
CA GLN A 37 -36.14 16.90 3.62
C GLN A 37 -35.29 18.00 4.30
N ASP A 38 -34.46 17.59 5.26
CA ASP A 38 -33.58 18.47 6.03
C ASP A 38 -32.14 18.38 5.54
N ASP A 39 -31.41 19.49 5.64
CA ASP A 39 -30.01 19.60 5.22
C ASP A 39 -29.10 19.66 6.46
N ALA A 40 -27.92 19.04 6.39
CA ALA A 40 -26.96 19.08 7.49
C ALA A 40 -26.18 20.40 7.59
N GLU A 41 -26.00 21.11 6.47
CA GLU A 41 -25.30 22.41 6.40
C GLU A 41 -26.24 23.58 6.69
N ASN A 42 -27.52 23.44 6.35
CA ASN A 42 -28.58 24.42 6.67
C ASN A 42 -29.77 23.74 7.37
N PRO A 43 -29.64 23.39 8.68
CA PRO A 43 -30.62 22.59 9.38
C PRO A 43 -31.88 23.39 9.69
N HIS A 44 -33.02 22.90 9.21
CA HIS A 44 -34.36 23.38 9.57
C HIS A 44 -34.94 22.57 10.73
N PHE A 45 -34.54 21.30 10.87
CA PHE A 45 -35.11 20.40 11.87
C PHE A 45 -34.06 19.79 12.81
N ILE A 46 -32.90 19.34 12.32
CA ILE A 46 -31.88 18.64 13.12
C ILE A 46 -30.53 19.34 13.02
N GLU A 47 -30.20 20.12 14.06
CA GLU A 47 -28.90 20.75 14.23
C GLU A 47 -27.86 19.73 14.73
N THR A 48 -26.72 19.64 14.05
CA THR A 48 -25.57 18.88 14.55
C THR A 48 -24.73 19.79 15.44
N VAL A 49 -24.64 19.50 16.74
CA VAL A 49 -23.79 20.27 17.66
C VAL A 49 -22.44 19.56 17.79
N PRO A 50 -21.34 20.15 17.29
CA PRO A 50 -20.04 19.48 17.27
C PRO A 50 -19.62 19.02 18.67
N ARG A 51 -19.21 17.75 18.77
CA ARG A 51 -18.74 17.09 20.01
C ARG A 51 -19.77 17.01 21.15
N GLN A 52 -21.03 17.36 20.90
CA GLN A 52 -22.08 17.28 21.92
C GLN A 52 -23.23 16.36 21.50
N GLY A 53 -23.59 16.32 20.21
CA GLY A 53 -24.66 15.44 19.72
C GLY A 53 -25.60 16.16 18.76
N TYR A 54 -26.90 15.96 18.92
CA TYR A 54 -27.92 16.48 18.00
C TYR A 54 -29.01 17.24 18.76
N ARG A 55 -29.51 18.31 18.16
CA ARG A 55 -30.61 19.11 18.68
C ARG A 55 -31.73 19.19 17.67
N PHE A 56 -32.95 18.91 18.12
CA PHE A 56 -34.15 19.13 17.32
C PHE A 56 -34.62 20.58 17.46
N LEU A 57 -34.80 21.26 16.33
CA LEU A 57 -35.12 22.70 16.26
C LEU A 57 -36.61 22.98 16.12
N ALA A 58 -37.40 22.02 15.61
CA ALA A 58 -38.82 22.22 15.42
C ALA A 58 -39.60 21.98 16.72
N PRO A 59 -40.69 22.73 16.96
CA PRO A 59 -41.53 22.52 18.13
C PRO A 59 -42.21 21.15 18.05
N VAL A 60 -41.92 20.29 19.03
CA VAL A 60 -42.60 18.99 19.18
C VAL A 60 -43.86 19.21 20.00
N HIS A 61 -45.01 18.86 19.44
CA HIS A 61 -46.28 18.88 20.17
C HIS A 61 -46.70 17.44 20.37
N SER A 62 -46.75 16.99 21.62
CA SER A 62 -47.36 15.70 21.93
C SER A 62 -48.85 15.83 21.60
N VAL A 63 -49.31 15.12 20.58
CA VAL A 63 -50.74 15.00 20.27
C VAL A 63 -51.35 14.03 21.28
N ASN A 64 -51.43 14.47 22.53
CA ASN A 64 -52.38 13.93 23.50
C ASN A 64 -53.62 14.80 23.40
N GLY A 65 -54.70 14.22 22.89
CA GLY A 65 -55.97 14.89 22.75
C GLY A 65 -56.49 15.42 24.09
N SER A 66 -56.59 16.73 24.22
CA SER A 66 -57.86 17.38 24.54
C SER A 66 -57.77 18.89 24.44
N ARG A 67 -58.85 19.42 23.89
CA ARG A 67 -59.22 20.82 23.67
C ARG A 67 -59.19 21.69 24.93
N ASN A 68 -59.07 22.99 24.66
CA ASN A 68 -59.44 24.17 25.46
C ASN A 68 -58.38 24.64 26.48
N SER A 69 -58.05 25.94 26.60
CA SER A 69 -58.67 27.16 26.08
C SER A 69 -57.71 28.34 26.11
N ILE A 70 -57.95 29.23 25.16
CA ILE A 70 -57.44 30.60 24.99
C ILE A 70 -57.67 31.47 26.24
N SER A 71 -56.71 32.32 26.58
CA SER A 71 -56.89 33.62 27.26
C SER A 71 -55.68 34.50 26.89
N GLN A 72 -55.78 35.33 25.86
CA GLN A 72 -56.12 36.77 25.89
C GLN A 72 -55.13 37.68 26.65
N SER A 73 -54.39 38.45 25.81
CA SER A 73 -54.08 39.89 25.90
C SER A 73 -53.21 40.44 27.04
N THR A 74 -52.03 40.97 26.66
CA THR A 74 -51.81 42.43 26.70
C THR A 74 -50.70 42.85 25.73
N ASN A 75 -51.04 43.74 24.78
CA ASN A 75 -50.08 44.51 23.99
C ASN A 75 -49.40 45.52 24.93
N VAL A 76 -48.07 45.50 24.98
CA VAL A 76 -47.27 46.60 25.53
C VAL A 76 -46.57 47.29 24.37
N SER A 77 -46.97 48.53 24.10
CA SER A 77 -46.27 49.43 23.17
C SER A 77 -44.98 49.97 23.82
N PRO A 78 -43.93 50.28 23.04
CA PRO A 78 -42.60 50.51 23.56
C PRO A 78 -42.47 51.92 24.18
N GLY A 79 -42.42 51.97 25.52
CA GLY A 79 -41.98 53.15 26.26
C GLY A 79 -40.50 53.02 26.63
N SER A 80 -39.69 54.01 26.22
CA SER A 80 -38.36 54.37 26.74
C SER A 80 -37.37 53.23 27.04
N SER A 81 -36.39 53.10 26.14
CA SER A 81 -35.27 52.15 26.10
C SER A 81 -34.22 52.24 27.22
N GLU A 82 -34.46 52.96 28.31
CA GLU A 82 -33.44 53.16 29.36
C GLU A 82 -33.65 52.28 30.61
N ASP A 83 -34.88 51.83 30.89
CA ASP A 83 -35.19 51.13 32.16
C ASP A 83 -34.94 49.61 32.13
N SER A 84 -34.72 49.04 30.94
CA SER A 84 -34.55 47.58 30.77
C SER A 84 -33.14 47.08 31.07
N PHE A 85 -32.13 47.97 31.04
CA PHE A 85 -30.74 47.60 31.24
C PHE A 85 -30.38 47.50 32.73
N GLU A 86 -30.83 48.45 33.55
CA GLU A 86 -30.64 48.42 35.01
C GLU A 86 -31.35 47.22 35.66
N VAL A 87 -32.57 46.89 35.22
CA VAL A 87 -33.34 45.77 35.75
C VAL A 87 -32.68 44.43 35.44
N ARG A 88 -32.08 44.27 34.26
CA ARG A 88 -31.30 43.06 33.91
C ARG A 88 -29.97 42.97 34.68
N MET A 89 -29.38 44.11 35.05
CA MET A 89 -28.10 44.15 35.78
C MET A 89 -28.26 43.81 37.27
N ARG A 90 -29.41 44.14 37.88
CA ARG A 90 -29.68 43.84 39.30
C ARG A 90 -30.00 42.36 39.58
N LEU A 91 -30.35 41.58 38.57
CA LEU A 91 -30.78 40.18 38.72
C LEU A 91 -29.64 39.15 38.63
N ASN A 92 -28.39 39.56 38.38
CA ASN A 92 -27.28 38.62 38.20
C ASN A 92 -25.98 39.12 38.91
N PRO A 93 -25.62 38.60 40.10
CA PRO A 93 -24.49 39.09 40.88
C PRO A 93 -23.10 38.79 40.30
N GLU A 94 -23.00 38.00 39.23
CA GLU A 94 -21.72 37.58 38.63
C GLU A 94 -21.26 38.41 37.41
N PHE A 95 -22.03 39.42 37.00
CA PHE A 95 -21.74 40.17 35.77
C PHE A 95 -20.72 41.30 36.00
N SER A 96 -19.43 40.95 36.10
CA SER A 96 -18.34 41.95 36.10
C SER A 96 -17.96 42.34 34.66
N PRO A 97 -17.85 43.65 34.35
CA PRO A 97 -17.49 44.13 33.00
C PRO A 97 -16.14 43.57 32.51
N GLU A 98 -15.20 43.36 33.43
CA GLU A 98 -13.87 42.82 33.13
C GLU A 98 -13.91 41.34 32.70
N ARG A 99 -14.77 40.54 33.33
CA ARG A 99 -14.95 39.12 33.00
C ARG A 99 -15.61 38.96 31.63
N ALA A 100 -16.56 39.83 31.29
CA ALA A 100 -17.17 39.89 29.95
C ALA A 100 -16.15 40.30 28.87
N ALA A 101 -15.29 41.30 29.15
CA ALA A 101 -14.24 41.71 28.23
C ALA A 101 -13.17 40.62 28.01
N LYS A 102 -12.83 39.85 29.05
CA LYS A 102 -11.91 38.71 28.97
C LYS A 102 -12.49 37.59 28.10
N LEU A 103 -13.73 37.16 28.37
CA LEU A 103 -14.42 36.13 27.58
C LEU A 103 -14.60 36.55 26.12
N TYR A 104 -14.88 37.83 25.86
CA TYR A 104 -14.95 38.37 24.50
C TYR A 104 -13.60 38.28 23.76
N ARG A 105 -12.47 38.58 24.43
CA ARG A 105 -11.13 38.44 23.84
C ARG A 105 -10.78 36.98 23.59
N GLU A 106 -11.04 36.09 24.54
CA GLU A 106 -10.77 34.65 24.41
C GLU A 106 -11.57 34.05 23.24
N ARG A 107 -12.86 34.37 23.14
CA ARG A 107 -13.72 33.96 22.02
C ARG A 107 -13.20 34.52 20.68
N LYS A 108 -12.81 35.80 20.63
CA LYS A 108 -12.28 36.43 19.42
C LYS A 108 -10.91 35.87 19.00
N MET A 109 -10.07 35.44 19.95
CA MET A 109 -8.82 34.73 19.66
C MET A 109 -9.10 33.30 19.15
N ALA A 110 -10.05 32.59 19.76
CA ALA A 110 -10.48 31.26 19.29
C ALA A 110 -11.07 31.31 17.87
N GLU A 111 -11.90 32.31 17.56
CA GLU A 111 -12.44 32.54 16.21
C GLU A 111 -11.37 32.92 15.18
N ARG A 112 -10.26 33.55 15.61
CA ARG A 112 -9.10 33.79 14.73
C ARG A 112 -8.31 32.50 14.53
N ALA A 113 -8.02 31.76 15.59
CA ALA A 113 -7.29 30.50 15.53
C ALA A 113 -8.01 29.44 14.68
N ALA A 114 -9.34 29.32 14.82
CA ALA A 114 -10.15 28.43 13.99
C ALA A 114 -10.03 28.77 12.50
N ARG A 115 -10.12 30.06 12.14
CA ARG A 115 -9.91 30.50 10.75
C ARG A 115 -8.53 30.15 10.21
N TRP A 116 -7.47 30.28 11.02
CA TRP A 116 -6.12 29.86 10.63
C TRP A 116 -6.03 28.35 10.41
N ILE A 117 -6.69 27.55 11.24
CA ILE A 117 -6.75 26.08 11.07
C ILE A 117 -7.46 25.73 9.75
N ASP A 118 -8.59 26.37 9.45
CA ASP A 118 -9.31 26.15 8.19
C ASP A 118 -8.45 26.52 6.96
N PHE A 119 -7.72 27.64 7.03
CA PHE A 119 -6.76 28.01 5.97
C PHE A 119 -5.64 27.00 5.82
N THR A 120 -5.09 26.46 6.91
CA THR A 120 -4.04 25.43 6.83
C THR A 120 -4.55 24.14 6.22
N LEU A 121 -5.74 23.67 6.62
CA LEU A 121 -6.36 22.47 6.06
C LEU A 121 -6.66 22.62 4.57
N LEU A 122 -7.19 23.78 4.16
CA LEU A 122 -7.42 24.09 2.75
C LEU A 122 -6.09 24.09 1.96
N SER A 123 -5.03 24.67 2.52
CA SER A 123 -3.71 24.67 1.86
C SER A 123 -3.14 23.26 1.72
N CYS A 124 -3.26 22.41 2.74
CA CYS A 124 -2.85 21.01 2.68
C CYS A 124 -3.68 20.22 1.66
N ALA A 125 -4.99 20.47 1.58
CA ALA A 125 -5.85 19.82 0.60
C ALA A 125 -5.49 20.22 -0.84
N ILE A 126 -5.15 21.49 -1.08
CA ILE A 126 -4.69 21.97 -2.39
C ILE A 126 -3.34 21.34 -2.75
N VAL A 127 -2.39 21.29 -1.81
CA VAL A 127 -1.08 20.65 -2.04
C VAL A 127 -1.24 19.16 -2.33
N PHE A 128 -2.05 18.46 -1.52
CA PHE A 128 -2.31 17.03 -1.70
C PHE A 128 -3.05 16.76 -3.02
N GLY A 129 -4.06 17.57 -3.34
CA GLY A 129 -4.77 17.48 -4.62
C GLY A 129 -3.85 17.75 -5.81
N SER A 130 -2.94 18.72 -5.70
CA SER A 130 -1.95 19.02 -6.74
C SER A 130 -0.92 17.90 -6.89
N TRP A 131 -0.47 17.32 -5.78
CA TRP A 131 0.40 16.15 -5.77
C TRP A 131 -0.28 14.94 -6.42
N LEU A 132 -1.54 14.66 -6.05
CA LEU A 132 -2.32 13.57 -6.64
C LEU A 132 -2.55 13.81 -8.13
N LEU A 133 -2.89 15.03 -8.53
CA LEU A 133 -3.06 15.43 -9.94
C LEU A 133 -1.76 15.24 -10.72
N PHE A 134 -0.61 15.57 -10.14
CA PHE A 134 0.71 15.37 -10.75
C PHE A 134 0.95 13.88 -11.06
N PHE A 135 0.65 12.97 -10.15
CA PHE A 135 0.81 11.52 -10.39
C PHE A 135 -0.17 10.94 -11.42
N ILE A 136 -1.37 11.52 -11.53
CA ILE A 136 -2.37 11.10 -12.52
C ILE A 136 -2.04 11.64 -13.92
N VAL A 137 -1.59 12.89 -14.01
CA VAL A 137 -1.31 13.59 -15.28
C VAL A 137 0.08 13.26 -15.83
N TYR A 138 1.05 12.99 -14.96
CA TYR A 138 2.40 12.56 -15.31
C TYR A 138 2.63 11.12 -14.86
N PRO A 139 1.97 10.12 -15.48
CA PRO A 139 2.30 8.72 -15.22
C PRO A 139 3.77 8.50 -15.55
N VAL A 140 4.45 7.68 -14.73
CA VAL A 140 5.86 7.33 -14.95
C VAL A 140 6.02 6.95 -16.42
N PRO A 141 6.90 7.62 -17.20
CA PRO A 141 7.00 7.39 -18.62
C PRO A 141 7.28 5.91 -18.84
N ARG A 142 6.52 5.30 -19.75
CA ARG A 142 6.73 3.89 -20.11
C ARG A 142 8.19 3.72 -20.52
N PRO A 143 8.90 2.72 -19.99
CA PRO A 143 10.29 2.50 -20.38
C PRO A 143 10.33 2.36 -21.91
N SER A 144 11.04 3.29 -22.55
CA SER A 144 11.23 3.29 -23.99
C SER A 144 12.60 2.72 -24.30
N VAL A 145 12.69 1.91 -25.35
CA VAL A 145 13.97 1.41 -25.83
C VAL A 145 14.71 2.59 -26.45
N GLN A 146 15.63 3.17 -25.68
CA GLN A 146 16.41 4.34 -26.13
C GLN A 146 17.41 3.96 -27.23
N ARG A 147 17.97 2.75 -27.14
CA ARG A 147 19.00 2.25 -28.06
C ARG A 147 19.00 0.73 -28.08
N MET A 148 19.03 0.15 -29.27
CA MET A 148 19.35 -1.25 -29.49
C MET A 148 20.77 -1.33 -30.04
N THR A 149 21.63 -2.16 -29.46
CA THR A 149 22.99 -2.38 -29.97
C THR A 149 23.23 -3.87 -30.07
N ARG A 150 23.80 -4.28 -31.20
CA ARG A 150 24.17 -5.67 -31.42
C ARG A 150 25.45 -5.96 -30.65
N ILE A 151 25.40 -6.93 -29.73
CA ILE A 151 26.54 -7.31 -28.88
C ILE A 151 27.38 -8.40 -29.56
N THR A 152 26.75 -9.38 -30.21
CA THR A 152 27.45 -10.46 -30.91
C THR A 152 26.85 -10.75 -32.28
N ASN A 153 27.69 -11.31 -33.17
CA ASN A 153 27.27 -11.88 -34.45
C ASN A 153 27.00 -13.38 -34.37
N ALA A 154 27.16 -14.01 -33.19
CA ALA A 154 26.89 -15.43 -32.97
C ALA A 154 25.46 -15.79 -33.41
N GLY A 155 25.36 -16.76 -34.31
CA GLY A 155 24.09 -17.14 -34.95
C GLY A 155 23.37 -18.30 -34.26
N GLY A 156 24.03 -18.98 -33.31
CA GLY A 156 23.55 -20.23 -32.70
C GLY A 156 23.29 -20.14 -31.20
N ILE A 157 22.97 -18.95 -30.66
CA ILE A 157 22.67 -18.81 -29.22
C ILE A 157 21.48 -19.72 -28.86
N ASP A 158 21.71 -20.64 -27.93
CA ASP A 158 20.66 -21.52 -27.40
C ASP A 158 20.18 -20.97 -26.06
N GLU A 159 18.95 -20.44 -26.06
CA GLU A 159 18.28 -19.86 -24.89
C GLU A 159 18.04 -20.88 -23.76
N TRP A 160 18.23 -22.18 -24.02
CA TRP A 160 18.17 -23.18 -22.97
C TRP A 160 19.27 -22.98 -21.93
N GLY A 161 20.46 -22.54 -22.35
CA GLY A 161 21.49 -22.03 -21.44
C GLY A 161 21.16 -20.59 -21.06
N GLY A 162 21.17 -20.30 -19.75
CA GLY A 162 20.94 -18.94 -19.28
C GLY A 162 21.94 -17.95 -19.89
N ILE A 163 21.47 -16.75 -20.19
CA ILE A 163 22.32 -15.62 -20.54
C ILE A 163 22.60 -14.85 -19.26
N VAL A 164 23.86 -14.82 -18.83
CA VAL A 164 24.27 -14.19 -17.57
C VAL A 164 25.40 -13.20 -17.82
N SER A 165 25.57 -12.23 -16.93
CA SER A 165 26.60 -11.19 -17.07
C SER A 165 27.29 -10.89 -15.75
N ASP A 166 28.60 -10.63 -15.81
CA ASP A 166 29.40 -10.10 -14.70
C ASP A 166 29.51 -8.56 -14.73
N GLY A 167 28.73 -7.90 -15.60
CA GLY A 167 28.76 -6.45 -15.83
C GLY A 167 29.74 -6.00 -16.92
N THR A 168 30.77 -6.79 -17.21
CA THR A 168 31.76 -6.50 -18.28
C THR A 168 31.63 -7.45 -19.46
N ARG A 169 31.21 -8.68 -19.19
CA ARG A 169 31.05 -9.78 -20.15
C ARG A 169 29.66 -10.37 -20.06
N ILE A 170 29.25 -11.00 -21.14
CA ILE A 170 28.05 -11.82 -21.24
C ILE A 170 28.49 -13.25 -21.51
N PHE A 171 27.92 -14.17 -20.76
CA PHE A 171 28.11 -15.61 -20.90
C PHE A 171 26.82 -16.22 -21.41
N PHE A 172 26.93 -17.06 -22.42
CA PHE A 172 25.78 -17.68 -23.07
C PHE A 172 26.18 -19.02 -23.68
N LEU A 173 25.18 -19.83 -23.99
CA LEU A 173 25.38 -21.13 -24.62
C LEU A 173 25.17 -20.99 -26.12
N GLU A 174 26.08 -21.54 -26.92
CA GLU A 174 25.96 -21.64 -28.38
C GLU A 174 25.87 -23.11 -28.78
N HIS A 175 24.88 -23.46 -29.58
CA HIS A 175 24.71 -24.81 -30.10
C HIS A 175 25.30 -24.92 -31.51
N ASP A 176 26.36 -25.73 -31.65
CA ASP A 176 27.04 -25.99 -32.92
C ASP A 176 27.09 -27.49 -33.19
N GLY A 177 26.49 -27.92 -34.30
CA GLY A 177 26.67 -29.27 -34.85
C GLY A 177 26.34 -30.45 -33.92
N GLY A 178 25.62 -30.23 -32.81
CA GLY A 178 25.30 -31.24 -31.79
C GLY A 178 26.00 -31.07 -30.44
N HIS A 179 26.86 -30.06 -30.28
CA HIS A 179 27.51 -29.73 -29.02
C HIS A 179 27.08 -28.35 -28.51
N TRP A 180 27.03 -28.19 -27.20
CA TRP A 180 26.80 -26.91 -26.56
C TRP A 180 28.12 -26.32 -26.07
N ASN A 181 28.52 -25.23 -26.72
CA ASN A 181 29.72 -24.49 -26.37
C ASN A 181 29.35 -23.35 -25.43
N LEU A 182 30.01 -23.29 -24.27
CA LEU A 182 29.90 -22.13 -23.41
C LEU A 182 30.76 -21.00 -23.97
N MET A 183 30.12 -19.86 -24.24
CA MET A 183 30.73 -18.71 -24.90
C MET A 183 30.74 -17.50 -23.96
N GLN A 184 31.74 -16.64 -24.14
CA GLN A 184 31.82 -15.32 -23.50
C GLN A 184 32.01 -14.23 -24.55
N THR A 185 31.47 -13.04 -24.30
CA THR A 185 31.71 -11.84 -25.11
C THR A 185 31.72 -10.59 -24.22
N SER A 186 32.35 -9.50 -24.66
CA SER A 186 32.22 -8.20 -24.00
C SER A 186 30.79 -7.67 -24.10
N VAL A 187 30.29 -6.99 -23.07
CA VAL A 187 29.00 -6.27 -23.08
C VAL A 187 29.00 -5.12 -24.09
N GLU A 188 30.16 -4.52 -24.36
CA GLU A 188 30.33 -3.52 -25.43
C GLU A 188 30.22 -4.14 -26.84
N GLY A 189 30.24 -5.47 -26.89
CA GLY A 189 30.21 -6.27 -28.09
C GLY A 189 31.59 -6.69 -28.57
N GLY A 190 31.61 -7.53 -29.61
CA GLY A 190 32.83 -8.05 -30.19
C GLY A 190 32.68 -9.49 -30.68
N ASN A 191 33.82 -10.16 -30.84
CA ASN A 191 33.84 -11.57 -31.18
C ASN A 191 33.62 -12.40 -29.90
N ALA A 192 32.72 -13.37 -29.98
CA ALA A 192 32.51 -14.32 -28.90
C ALA A 192 33.67 -15.33 -28.86
N GLU A 193 34.14 -15.64 -27.66
CA GLU A 193 35.20 -16.61 -27.41
C GLU A 193 34.65 -17.81 -26.64
N LYS A 194 35.12 -19.01 -26.99
CA LYS A 194 34.74 -20.23 -26.29
C LYS A 194 35.48 -20.31 -24.94
N MET A 195 34.73 -20.60 -23.88
CA MET A 195 35.29 -20.85 -22.56
C MET A 195 35.69 -22.32 -22.39
N PRO A 196 36.74 -22.61 -21.58
CA PRO A 196 37.11 -23.98 -21.23
C PRO A 196 36.13 -24.54 -20.19
N ALA A 197 34.94 -24.95 -20.63
CA ALA A 197 33.92 -25.54 -19.77
C ALA A 197 34.44 -26.83 -19.10
N PRO A 198 34.05 -27.11 -17.84
CA PRO A 198 34.57 -28.25 -17.10
C PRO A 198 34.04 -29.60 -17.59
N PHE A 199 32.91 -29.61 -18.32
CA PHE A 199 32.32 -30.81 -18.89
C PHE A 199 32.04 -30.60 -20.38
N GLU A 200 32.00 -31.70 -21.14
CA GLU A 200 31.65 -31.69 -22.57
C GLU A 200 30.33 -30.97 -22.84
N ASN A 201 29.31 -31.27 -22.02
CA ASN A 201 27.99 -30.64 -22.07
C ASN A 201 27.71 -29.95 -20.72
N THR A 202 27.95 -28.64 -20.69
CA THR A 202 27.75 -27.81 -19.50
C THR A 202 26.63 -26.80 -19.76
N ARG A 203 25.54 -26.90 -18.99
CA ARG A 203 24.48 -25.89 -19.01
C ARG A 203 24.84 -24.82 -17.99
N LEU A 204 24.85 -23.56 -18.41
CA LEU A 204 24.94 -22.41 -17.53
C LEU A 204 23.54 -21.98 -17.09
N PHE A 205 23.33 -21.80 -15.79
CA PHE A 205 22.04 -21.36 -15.25
C PHE A 205 22.09 -19.93 -14.76
N ALA A 206 23.04 -19.64 -13.88
CA ALA A 206 23.12 -18.36 -13.19
C ALA A 206 24.57 -18.07 -12.78
N LEU A 207 24.86 -16.81 -12.53
CA LEU A 207 26.07 -16.36 -11.86
C LEU A 207 25.71 -16.07 -10.40
N SER A 208 26.60 -16.38 -9.46
CA SER A 208 26.39 -16.05 -8.05
C SER A 208 26.24 -14.54 -7.86
N PRO A 209 25.50 -14.07 -6.83
CA PRO A 209 25.28 -12.63 -6.62
C PRO A 209 26.56 -11.81 -6.44
N ASP A 210 27.64 -12.44 -5.99
CA ASP A 210 28.98 -11.85 -5.83
C ASP A 210 29.85 -11.95 -7.10
N HIS A 211 29.33 -12.51 -8.19
CA HIS A 211 30.02 -12.74 -9.46
C HIS A 211 31.27 -13.64 -9.38
N SER A 212 31.39 -14.46 -8.33
CA SER A 212 32.57 -15.32 -8.13
C SER A 212 32.43 -16.73 -8.72
N GLN A 213 31.20 -17.25 -8.84
CA GLN A 213 30.93 -18.65 -9.18
C GLN A 213 29.75 -18.79 -10.16
N PHE A 214 29.93 -19.59 -11.19
CA PHE A 214 28.86 -20.04 -12.06
C PHE A 214 28.09 -21.20 -11.42
N LEU A 215 26.77 -21.13 -11.47
CA LEU A 215 25.88 -22.25 -11.23
C LEU A 215 25.66 -22.98 -12.55
N ILE A 216 26.17 -24.21 -12.63
CA ILE A 216 26.16 -25.01 -13.85
C ILE A 216 25.56 -26.39 -13.60
N GLY A 217 25.14 -27.04 -14.68
CA GLY A 217 24.69 -28.44 -14.67
C GLY A 217 25.38 -29.26 -15.75
N GLN A 218 25.78 -30.47 -15.40
CA GLN A 218 26.32 -31.42 -16.35
C GLN A 218 25.18 -32.25 -16.92
N PHE A 219 24.91 -32.13 -18.23
CA PHE A 219 23.78 -32.81 -18.86
C PHE A 219 24.21 -33.80 -19.93
N THR A 220 23.44 -34.86 -20.12
CA THR A 220 23.61 -35.80 -21.23
C THR A 220 22.54 -35.58 -22.29
N ARG A 221 21.30 -35.33 -21.86
CA ARG A 221 20.19 -34.95 -22.73
C ARG A 221 19.56 -33.66 -22.24
N ARG A 222 18.95 -32.95 -23.18
CA ARG A 222 18.17 -31.76 -22.88
C ARG A 222 17.03 -32.11 -21.91
N ASP A 223 16.80 -31.24 -20.93
CA ASP A 223 15.73 -31.29 -19.93
C ASP A 223 15.72 -32.46 -18.93
N ASP A 224 16.71 -33.36 -18.98
CA ASP A 224 16.93 -34.34 -17.92
C ASP A 224 17.35 -33.64 -16.61
N GLU A 225 17.03 -34.27 -15.47
CA GLU A 225 17.59 -33.85 -14.19
C GLU A 225 19.10 -34.05 -14.21
N MET A 226 19.84 -33.02 -13.77
CA MET A 226 21.29 -33.01 -13.83
C MET A 226 21.89 -32.70 -12.47
N PRO A 227 23.07 -33.26 -12.16
CA PRO A 227 23.83 -32.84 -10.99
C PRO A 227 24.18 -31.35 -11.13
N LEU A 228 23.98 -30.61 -10.03
CA LEU A 228 24.29 -29.19 -9.94
C LEU A 228 25.70 -28.98 -9.39
N TRP A 229 26.40 -28.00 -9.96
CA TRP A 229 27.78 -27.68 -9.64
C TRP A 229 27.98 -26.17 -9.54
N LEU A 230 28.99 -25.80 -8.75
CA LEU A 230 29.50 -24.45 -8.67
C LEU A 230 30.89 -24.41 -9.27
N TRP A 231 31.11 -23.51 -10.22
CA TRP A 231 32.35 -23.43 -10.96
C TRP A 231 32.95 -22.01 -10.87
N PRO A 232 34.19 -21.83 -10.40
CA PRO A 232 34.78 -20.50 -10.26
C PRO A 232 34.91 -19.77 -11.59
N VAL A 233 34.58 -18.47 -11.61
CA VAL A 233 34.63 -17.64 -12.82
C VAL A 233 36.05 -17.45 -13.36
N GLN A 234 37.06 -17.52 -12.47
CA GLN A 234 38.48 -17.47 -12.84
C GLN A 234 38.96 -18.78 -13.50
N GLY A 235 38.09 -19.79 -13.61
CA GLY A 235 38.45 -21.14 -13.98
C GLY A 235 38.93 -21.98 -12.79
N GLY A 236 39.21 -23.24 -13.05
CA GLY A 236 39.55 -24.25 -12.04
C GLY A 236 38.54 -25.39 -11.98
N GLU A 237 38.66 -26.20 -10.93
CA GLU A 237 37.82 -27.40 -10.74
C GLU A 237 36.38 -27.03 -10.32
N PRO A 238 35.36 -27.62 -10.96
CA PRO A 238 33.98 -27.46 -10.52
C PRO A 238 33.74 -28.22 -9.20
N ARG A 239 32.97 -27.62 -8.29
CA ARG A 239 32.57 -28.23 -7.02
C ARG A 239 31.14 -28.75 -7.11
N ARG A 240 30.94 -30.04 -6.82
CA ARG A 240 29.60 -30.64 -6.77
C ARG A 240 28.81 -30.12 -5.58
N MET A 241 27.52 -29.80 -5.78
CA MET A 241 26.62 -29.38 -4.71
C MET A 241 26.00 -30.60 -3.97
N GLY A 242 26.86 -31.49 -3.47
CA GLY A 242 26.42 -32.68 -2.73
C GLY A 242 25.48 -33.58 -3.55
N GLU A 243 24.28 -33.83 -3.02
CA GLU A 243 23.23 -34.64 -3.66
C GLU A 243 22.27 -33.81 -4.54
N ALA A 244 22.56 -32.55 -4.81
CA ALA A 244 21.72 -31.70 -5.66
C ALA A 244 21.73 -32.22 -7.11
N VAL A 245 20.57 -32.74 -7.51
CA VAL A 245 20.27 -33.28 -8.84
C VAL A 245 18.87 -32.80 -9.18
N GLY A 246 18.72 -32.06 -10.27
CA GLY A 246 17.47 -31.42 -10.61
C GLY A 246 17.59 -30.50 -11.82
N ARG A 247 16.66 -29.56 -11.93
CA ARG A 247 16.52 -28.63 -13.07
C ARG A 247 16.26 -27.21 -12.58
N ASP A 248 16.48 -26.27 -13.49
CA ASP A 248 16.16 -24.85 -13.37
C ASP A 248 16.52 -24.25 -11.99
N PRO A 249 17.77 -24.37 -11.52
CA PRO A 249 18.15 -23.81 -10.24
C PRO A 249 18.31 -22.28 -10.31
N ALA A 250 18.01 -21.60 -9.21
CA ALA A 250 18.14 -20.15 -9.07
C ALA A 250 18.71 -19.76 -7.71
N TRP A 251 19.61 -18.78 -7.71
CA TRP A 251 20.19 -18.19 -6.50
C TRP A 251 19.19 -17.30 -5.77
N SER A 252 19.22 -17.34 -4.44
CA SER A 252 18.63 -16.28 -3.63
C SER A 252 19.41 -14.97 -3.80
N PRO A 253 18.77 -13.79 -3.67
CA PRO A 253 19.44 -12.51 -3.89
C PRO A 253 20.64 -12.27 -2.95
N ASP A 254 20.58 -12.82 -1.74
CA ASP A 254 21.64 -12.76 -0.73
C ASP A 254 22.76 -13.80 -0.94
N GLY A 255 22.59 -14.73 -1.90
CA GLY A 255 23.53 -15.81 -2.17
C GLY A 255 23.59 -16.89 -1.08
N SER A 256 22.68 -16.90 -0.11
CA SER A 256 22.68 -17.88 0.99
C SER A 256 22.09 -19.24 0.60
N GLN A 257 21.20 -19.26 -0.40
CA GLN A 257 20.41 -20.43 -0.78
C GLN A 257 20.27 -20.53 -2.30
N ILE A 258 20.03 -21.74 -2.76
CA ILE A 258 19.68 -22.05 -4.14
C ILE A 258 18.38 -22.85 -4.12
N ILE A 259 17.38 -22.40 -4.89
CA ILE A 259 16.17 -23.18 -5.15
C ILE A 259 16.35 -23.96 -6.44
N TYR A 260 15.81 -25.16 -6.54
CA TYR A 260 15.82 -25.95 -7.77
C TYR A 260 14.63 -26.91 -7.82
N VAL A 261 14.33 -27.42 -9.02
CA VAL A 261 13.25 -28.36 -9.26
C VAL A 261 13.80 -29.80 -9.27
N ARG A 262 13.15 -30.70 -8.53
CA ARG A 262 13.34 -32.15 -8.64
C ARG A 262 11.98 -32.83 -8.71
N GLY A 263 11.71 -33.48 -9.83
CA GLY A 263 10.41 -34.05 -10.18
C GLY A 263 9.33 -32.98 -10.16
N ARG A 264 8.42 -33.09 -9.18
CA ARG A 264 7.28 -32.18 -8.98
C ARG A 264 7.45 -31.26 -7.76
N SER A 265 8.61 -31.32 -7.12
CA SER A 265 8.89 -30.58 -5.90
C SER A 265 9.99 -29.55 -6.11
N LEU A 266 9.88 -28.46 -5.35
CA LEU A 266 10.91 -27.45 -5.20
C LEU A 266 11.76 -27.83 -4.00
N TYR A 267 13.07 -27.75 -4.16
CA TYR A 267 14.04 -27.98 -3.11
C TYR A 267 14.88 -26.73 -2.91
N THR A 268 15.27 -26.47 -1.67
CA THR A 268 16.30 -25.48 -1.34
C THR A 268 17.54 -26.18 -0.82
N ILE A 269 18.71 -25.65 -1.17
CA ILE A 269 20.00 -26.12 -0.68
C ILE A 269 20.93 -24.94 -0.47
N HIS A 270 21.84 -25.03 0.49
CA HIS A 270 22.91 -24.05 0.64
C HIS A 270 23.99 -24.27 -0.43
N PRO A 271 24.73 -23.23 -0.83
CA PRO A 271 25.82 -23.35 -1.81
C PRO A 271 26.92 -24.33 -1.38
N ASP A 272 27.14 -24.48 -0.08
CA ASP A 272 28.09 -25.46 0.48
C ASP A 272 27.64 -26.92 0.26
N GLY A 273 26.39 -27.15 -0.18
CA GLY A 273 25.79 -28.47 -0.39
C GLY A 273 25.04 -28.99 0.84
N THR A 274 24.94 -28.20 1.91
CA THR A 274 24.23 -28.55 3.14
C THR A 274 22.79 -28.03 3.15
N GLN A 275 22.04 -28.35 4.21
CA GLN A 275 20.67 -27.91 4.42
C GLN A 275 19.72 -28.20 3.25
N LEU A 276 19.93 -29.34 2.57
CA LEU A 276 19.01 -29.80 1.55
C LEU A 276 17.65 -30.08 2.19
N ARG A 277 16.60 -29.38 1.72
CA ARG A 277 15.21 -29.61 2.15
C ARG A 277 14.25 -29.43 1.00
N GLU A 278 13.14 -30.15 1.05
CA GLU A 278 11.99 -29.90 0.19
C GLU A 278 11.25 -28.65 0.69
N LEU A 279 10.98 -27.71 -0.21
CA LEU A 279 10.28 -26.45 0.09
C LEU A 279 8.78 -26.58 -0.16
N ALA A 280 8.40 -27.13 -1.30
CA ALA A 280 7.01 -27.24 -1.70
C ALA A 280 6.80 -28.32 -2.77
N TYR A 281 5.68 -29.01 -2.70
CA TYR A 281 5.20 -29.92 -3.73
C TYR A 281 4.22 -29.20 -4.65
N SER A 282 4.35 -29.41 -5.97
CA SER A 282 3.39 -28.94 -6.97
C SER A 282 2.64 -30.11 -7.61
N PRO A 283 1.31 -30.04 -7.76
CA PRO A 283 0.59 -30.96 -8.62
C PRO A 283 0.87 -30.75 -10.12
N GLY A 284 1.66 -29.76 -10.52
CA GLY A 284 2.20 -29.62 -11.89
C GLY A 284 3.66 -30.08 -11.97
N LEU A 285 4.28 -29.90 -13.15
CA LEU A 285 5.74 -29.86 -13.24
C LEU A 285 6.15 -28.38 -13.05
N PRO A 286 6.80 -28.02 -11.94
CA PRO A 286 7.30 -26.66 -11.78
C PRO A 286 8.49 -26.43 -12.72
N HIS A 287 8.62 -25.21 -13.22
CA HIS A 287 9.68 -24.78 -14.12
C HIS A 287 10.12 -23.37 -13.75
N PHE A 288 11.41 -23.09 -13.90
CA PHE A 288 12.01 -21.76 -13.69
C PHE A 288 11.60 -21.08 -12.37
N PRO A 289 11.80 -21.71 -11.20
CA PRO A 289 11.61 -21.02 -9.94
C PRO A 289 12.53 -19.80 -9.84
N ALA A 290 12.02 -18.73 -9.24
CA ALA A 290 12.77 -17.50 -9.02
C ALA A 290 12.47 -16.95 -7.63
N TRP A 291 13.46 -16.28 -7.05
CA TRP A 291 13.33 -15.55 -5.81
C TRP A 291 12.81 -14.14 -6.09
N SER A 292 12.02 -13.59 -5.16
CA SER A 292 11.72 -12.16 -5.19
C SER A 292 12.98 -11.37 -4.82
N PRO A 293 13.15 -10.13 -5.31
CA PRO A 293 14.35 -9.34 -5.02
C PRO A 293 14.57 -9.04 -3.52
N ASP A 294 13.52 -9.11 -2.72
CA ASP A 294 13.51 -8.87 -1.28
C ASP A 294 13.73 -10.14 -0.42
N GLY A 295 13.76 -11.33 -1.04
CA GLY A 295 14.00 -12.61 -0.36
C GLY A 295 12.74 -13.42 -0.06
#